data_AF-A0A7M1KQK1-F1
#
_entry.id   AF-A0A7M1KQK1-F1
#
_cell.length_a   1.000
_cell.length_b   1.000
_cell.length_c   1.000
_cell.angle_alpha   90.00
_cell.angle_beta   90.00
_cell.angle_gamma   90.00
#
_symmetry.space_group_name_H-M   'P 1'
#
loop_
_entity.id
_entity.type
_entity.pdbx_description
1 polymer ?
#
loop_
_entity_poly.entity_id
_entity_poly.type
_entity_poly.pdbx_seq_one_letter_code
_entity_poly.pdbx_strand_id
1 'polypeptide(L)'
;MTEQEHYFWEDDSEYMQIIADIKNHPFVTDLAYFKQHVHGNRLTHSYLVSYMSYKVARSLGWDFKACARAGLLHDLFYYVPGEVTFSKGSHLRNHPKIALINARVVADLSEVEEDIILKHMWLATPNFPRYKESYVVTFVDKYIATEDFVKPSLANLSQKKMMKSFRYFVGKLVIPALARTSNQEVSLEEKEELVEIQEEIDQDGNYH
;
A
#
# COMPACT_ATOMS: atom_id res chain seq x y z
N MET A 1 30.87 -0.54 -10.26
CA MET A 1 30.33 0.09 -9.05
C MET A 1 29.19 0.97 -9.50
N THR A 2 27.96 0.49 -9.41
CA THR A 2 26.77 1.33 -9.61
C THR A 2 26.68 2.25 -8.40
N GLU A 3 26.62 3.57 -8.61
CA GLU A 3 26.28 4.49 -7.53
C GLU A 3 24.96 4.04 -6.91
N GLN A 4 24.95 3.85 -5.59
CA GLN A 4 23.72 3.62 -4.85
C GLN A 4 22.87 4.89 -5.03
N GLU A 5 21.69 4.77 -5.63
CA GLU A 5 20.72 5.87 -5.67
C GLU A 5 20.37 6.23 -4.22
N HIS A 6 20.67 7.46 -3.82
CA HIS A 6 20.31 8.01 -2.51
C HIS A 6 18.90 8.60 -2.60
N TYR A 7 18.01 8.15 -1.73
CA TYR A 7 16.64 8.62 -1.69
C TYR A 7 16.37 9.52 -0.47
N PHE A 8 15.57 10.57 -0.68
CA PHE A 8 15.30 11.58 0.35
C PHE A 8 14.60 11.06 1.62
N TRP A 9 14.00 9.87 1.61
CA TRP A 9 13.44 9.25 2.80
C TRP A 9 14.51 8.60 3.69
N GLU A 10 15.69 8.28 3.15
CA GLU A 10 16.80 7.70 3.90
C GLU A 10 17.41 8.69 4.90
N ASP A 11 17.22 9.99 4.65
CA ASP A 11 17.65 11.08 5.54
C ASP A 11 16.74 11.24 6.78
N ASP A 12 15.52 10.67 6.78
CA ASP A 12 14.58 10.72 7.91
C ASP A 12 14.82 9.53 8.86
N SER A 13 15.74 9.70 9.81
CA SER A 13 16.15 8.64 10.75
C SER A 13 14.99 8.02 11.54
N GLU A 14 13.94 8.78 11.86
CA GLU A 14 12.79 8.26 12.60
C GLU A 14 11.95 7.35 11.73
N TYR A 15 11.69 7.76 10.49
CA TYR A 15 11.04 6.89 9.51
C TYR A 15 11.83 5.60 9.31
N MET A 16 13.15 5.70 9.08
CA MET A 16 14.01 4.54 8.87
C MET A 16 14.05 3.60 10.08
N GLN A 17 13.91 4.14 11.29
CA GLN A 17 13.81 3.35 12.53
C GLN A 17 12.46 2.62 12.66
N ILE A 18 11.36 3.22 12.20
CA ILE A 18 10.02 2.64 12.27
C ILE A 18 9.88 1.40 11.38
N ILE A 19 10.50 1.44 10.19
CA ILE A 19 10.47 0.33 9.23
C ILE A 19 11.69 -0.59 9.37
N ALA A 20 12.51 -0.41 10.41
CA ALA A 20 13.85 -0.99 10.45
C ALA A 20 13.86 -2.52 10.41
N ASP A 21 12.84 -3.13 10.99
CA ASP A 21 12.61 -4.57 11.11
C ASP A 21 12.13 -5.21 9.79
N ILE A 22 11.42 -4.45 8.93
CA ILE A 22 10.83 -4.99 7.69
C ILE A 22 11.60 -4.59 6.42
N LYS A 23 12.28 -3.44 6.41
CA LYS A 23 12.82 -2.82 5.19
C LYS A 23 13.84 -3.64 4.40
N ASN A 24 14.55 -4.54 5.09
CA ASN A 24 15.60 -5.39 4.53
C ASN A 24 15.13 -6.85 4.33
N HIS A 25 13.85 -7.14 4.60
CA HIS A 25 13.32 -8.49 4.39
C HIS A 25 13.27 -8.79 2.88
N PRO A 26 13.66 -10.01 2.42
CA PRO A 26 13.69 -10.36 1.00
C PRO A 26 12.40 -10.04 0.25
N PHE A 27 11.25 -10.36 0.86
CA PHE A 27 9.93 -10.05 0.31
C PHE A 27 9.77 -8.55 -0.02
N VAL A 28 10.32 -7.66 0.81
CA VAL A 28 10.30 -6.22 0.54
C VAL A 28 11.33 -5.88 -0.54
N THR A 29 12.58 -6.30 -0.41
CA THR A 29 13.64 -5.90 -1.36
C THR A 29 13.44 -6.44 -2.77
N ASP A 30 12.82 -7.60 -2.92
CA ASP A 30 12.60 -8.25 -4.22
C ASP A 30 11.55 -7.53 -5.07
N LEU A 31 10.76 -6.62 -4.47
CA LEU A 31 9.90 -5.70 -5.22
C LEU A 31 10.70 -4.82 -6.21
N ALA A 32 12.02 -4.69 -6.05
CA ALA A 32 12.89 -3.98 -6.98
C ALA A 32 12.92 -4.61 -8.38
N TYR A 33 12.64 -5.91 -8.48
CA TYR A 33 12.64 -6.65 -9.74
C TYR A 33 11.32 -6.51 -10.53
N PHE A 34 10.30 -5.92 -9.93
CA PHE A 34 8.98 -5.80 -10.54
C PHE A 34 8.70 -4.36 -10.95
N LYS A 35 8.37 -4.16 -12.24
CA LYS A 35 8.00 -2.85 -12.76
C LYS A 35 6.72 -2.35 -12.10
N GLN A 36 6.70 -1.06 -11.78
CA GLN A 36 5.50 -0.35 -11.34
C GLN A 36 5.24 0.83 -12.28
N HIS A 37 3.99 0.99 -12.71
CA HIS A 37 3.53 2.08 -13.59
C HIS A 37 4.43 2.33 -14.82
N VAL A 38 4.70 3.60 -15.14
CA VAL A 38 5.43 3.99 -16.35
C VAL A 38 6.93 4.00 -16.06
N HIS A 39 7.33 4.50 -14.89
CA HIS A 39 8.73 4.60 -14.46
C HIS A 39 8.92 4.01 -13.06
N GLY A 40 10.06 3.34 -12.87
CA GLY A 40 10.46 2.77 -11.58
C GLY A 40 10.00 1.33 -11.35
N ASN A 41 10.18 0.89 -10.11
CA ASN A 41 9.85 -0.46 -9.65
C ASN A 41 8.94 -0.38 -8.41
N ARG A 42 8.37 -1.52 -8.04
CA ARG A 42 7.40 -1.63 -6.95
C ARG A 42 8.01 -1.33 -5.59
N LEU A 43 9.32 -1.55 -5.42
CA LEU A 43 10.04 -1.17 -4.21
C LEU A 43 10.06 0.36 -4.02
N THR A 44 10.51 1.10 -5.04
CA THR A 44 10.56 2.57 -5.00
C THR A 44 9.16 3.15 -4.78
N HIS A 45 8.13 2.62 -5.45
CA HIS A 45 6.73 3.01 -5.21
C HIS A 45 6.31 2.78 -3.76
N SER A 46 6.57 1.59 -3.21
CA SER A 46 6.20 1.25 -1.84
C SER A 46 6.89 2.14 -0.81
N TYR A 47 8.17 2.47 -1.01
CA TYR A 47 8.89 3.45 -0.17
C TYR A 47 8.29 4.85 -0.25
N LEU A 48 7.93 5.32 -1.45
CA LEU A 48 7.29 6.63 -1.61
C LEU A 48 5.93 6.68 -0.92
N VAL A 49 5.09 5.66 -1.12
CA VAL A 49 3.76 5.56 -0.50
C VAL A 49 3.90 5.52 1.02
N SER A 50 4.79 4.67 1.52
CA SER A 50 5.12 4.55 2.93
C SER A 50 5.55 5.88 3.55
N TYR A 51 6.59 6.51 3.00
CA TYR A 51 7.17 7.73 3.55
C TYR A 51 6.19 8.90 3.49
N MET A 52 5.51 9.10 2.36
CA MET A 52 4.56 10.20 2.23
C MET A 52 3.35 10.01 3.14
N SER A 53 2.84 8.78 3.29
CA SER A 53 1.74 8.46 4.22
C SER A 53 2.14 8.69 5.67
N TYR A 54 3.36 8.30 6.03
CA TYR A 54 3.98 8.62 7.31
C TYR A 54 3.98 10.13 7.58
N LYS A 55 4.44 10.97 6.63
CA LYS A 55 4.44 12.42 6.82
C LYS A 55 3.03 13.00 6.98
N VAL A 56 2.06 12.50 6.21
CA VAL A 56 0.65 12.93 6.32
C VAL A 56 0.11 12.57 7.70
N ALA A 57 0.15 11.30 8.08
CA ALA A 57 -0.38 10.84 9.36
C ALA A 57 0.31 11.52 10.55
N ARG A 58 1.63 11.72 10.47
CA ARG A 58 2.39 12.45 11.50
C ARG A 58 1.91 13.89 11.65
N SER A 59 1.69 14.59 10.55
CA SER A 59 1.18 15.97 10.57
C SER A 59 -0.23 16.10 11.16
N LEU A 60 -1.00 15.01 11.15
CA LEU A 60 -2.37 14.94 11.66
C LEU A 60 -2.44 14.38 13.09
N GLY A 61 -1.32 13.94 13.67
CA GLY A 61 -1.29 13.26 14.97
C GLY A 61 -1.99 11.89 14.95
N TRP A 62 -1.97 11.21 13.81
CA TRP A 62 -2.56 9.88 13.61
C TRP A 62 -1.49 8.79 13.75
N ASP A 63 -1.86 7.51 13.62
CA ASP A 63 -0.90 6.41 13.73
C ASP A 63 0.03 6.35 12.51
N PHE A 64 1.06 7.20 12.55
CA PHE A 64 2.04 7.32 11.49
C PHE A 64 2.97 6.10 11.40
N LYS A 65 3.06 5.27 12.45
CA LYS A 65 3.86 4.06 12.43
C LYS A 65 3.17 2.98 11.61
N ALA A 66 1.86 2.80 11.83
CA ALA A 66 1.04 1.91 10.99
C ALA A 66 1.09 2.35 9.52
N CYS A 67 0.93 3.65 9.22
CA CYS A 67 1.05 4.16 7.85
C CYS A 67 2.41 3.89 7.21
N ALA A 68 3.52 4.05 7.96
CA ALA A 68 4.85 3.76 7.44
C ALA A 68 4.99 2.27 7.12
N ARG A 69 4.69 1.40 8.09
CA ARG A 69 4.89 -0.04 7.95
C ARG A 69 3.98 -0.62 6.88
N ALA A 70 2.66 -0.44 7.00
CA ALA A 70 1.71 -0.96 6.03
C ALA A 70 1.84 -0.31 4.65
N GLY A 71 2.23 0.97 4.57
CA GLY A 71 2.52 1.61 3.28
C GLY A 71 3.71 0.99 2.56
N LEU A 72 4.69 0.41 3.28
CA LEU A 72 5.82 -0.31 2.64
C LEU A 72 5.41 -1.71 2.18
N LEU A 73 4.38 -2.29 2.79
CA LEU A 73 3.93 -3.67 2.57
C LEU A 73 2.70 -3.78 1.64
N HIS A 74 2.03 -2.67 1.32
CA HIS A 74 0.71 -2.67 0.67
C HIS A 74 0.68 -3.37 -0.70
N ASP A 75 1.81 -3.38 -1.40
CA ASP A 75 1.98 -3.88 -2.76
C ASP A 75 2.89 -5.14 -2.81
N LEU A 76 2.90 -5.94 -1.74
CA LEU A 76 3.68 -7.19 -1.68
C LEU A 76 3.12 -8.32 -2.57
N PHE A 77 3.25 -8.16 -3.87
CA PHE A 77 2.98 -9.21 -4.86
C PHE A 77 4.07 -9.22 -5.94
N TYR A 78 4.27 -10.38 -6.58
CA TYR A 78 5.47 -10.67 -7.39
C TYR A 78 5.12 -11.14 -8.81
N TYR A 79 4.10 -10.52 -9.40
CA TYR A 79 3.74 -10.76 -10.80
C TYR A 79 3.46 -9.44 -11.52
N VAL A 80 3.42 -9.48 -12.84
CA VAL A 80 3.05 -8.33 -13.68
C VAL A 80 1.53 -8.37 -13.92
N PRO A 81 0.80 -7.26 -13.67
CA PRO A 81 -0.63 -7.21 -13.95
C PRO A 81 -0.93 -7.56 -15.43
N GLY A 82 -1.79 -8.55 -15.64
CA GLY A 82 -2.16 -9.05 -16.97
C GLY A 82 -1.43 -10.30 -17.42
N GLU A 83 -0.34 -10.69 -16.76
CA GLU A 83 0.35 -11.97 -17.02
C GLU A 83 -0.27 -13.14 -16.24
N VAL A 84 -0.93 -12.85 -15.12
CA VAL A 84 -1.62 -13.84 -14.28
C VAL A 84 -3.14 -13.69 -14.42
N THR A 85 -3.80 -14.83 -14.65
CA THR A 85 -5.26 -14.94 -14.58
C THR A 85 -5.67 -15.59 -13.27
N PHE A 86 -6.63 -14.99 -12.58
CA PHE A 86 -7.20 -15.55 -11.36
C PHE A 86 -8.47 -16.33 -11.68
N SER A 87 -8.72 -17.41 -10.94
CA SER A 87 -9.95 -18.21 -11.04
C SER A 87 -11.20 -17.37 -10.73
N LYS A 88 -11.09 -16.43 -9.80
CA LYS A 88 -12.13 -15.47 -9.40
C LYS A 88 -11.56 -14.07 -9.20
N GLY A 89 -12.34 -13.06 -9.57
CA GLY A 89 -12.01 -11.65 -9.35
C GLY A 89 -11.01 -11.09 -10.36
N SER A 90 -10.59 -9.85 -10.13
CA SER A 90 -9.60 -9.16 -10.96
C SER A 90 -8.33 -8.90 -10.16
N HIS A 91 -7.24 -8.55 -10.86
CA HIS A 91 -6.02 -8.08 -10.20
C HIS A 91 -6.31 -7.02 -9.13
N LEU A 92 -7.19 -6.04 -9.40
CA LEU A 92 -7.54 -4.98 -8.45
C LEU A 92 -8.19 -5.50 -7.15
N ARG A 93 -8.92 -6.62 -7.21
CA ARG A 93 -9.54 -7.27 -6.05
C ARG A 93 -8.58 -8.21 -5.31
N ASN A 94 -7.66 -8.83 -6.04
CA ASN A 94 -6.85 -9.92 -5.49
C ASN A 94 -5.49 -9.46 -4.97
N HIS A 95 -4.81 -8.47 -5.58
CA HIS A 95 -3.50 -8.06 -5.08
C HIS A 95 -3.48 -7.54 -3.64
N PRO A 96 -4.51 -6.83 -3.10
CA PRO A 96 -4.48 -6.41 -1.70
C PRO A 96 -4.50 -7.60 -0.72
N LYS A 97 -5.17 -8.69 -1.13
CA LYS A 97 -5.27 -9.94 -0.36
C LYS A 97 -3.96 -10.71 -0.38
N ILE A 98 -3.37 -10.83 -1.57
CA ILE A 98 -2.05 -11.42 -1.78
C ILE A 98 -0.99 -10.64 -0.98
N ALA A 99 -1.04 -9.32 -1.05
CA ALA A 99 -0.14 -8.45 -0.29
C ALA A 99 -0.31 -8.65 1.21
N LEU A 100 -1.55 -8.76 1.72
CA LEU A 100 -1.80 -9.04 3.14
C LEU A 100 -1.23 -10.39 3.58
N ILE A 101 -1.45 -11.44 2.77
CA ILE A 101 -0.89 -12.77 3.00
C ILE A 101 0.64 -12.70 3.12
N ASN A 102 1.29 -12.08 2.13
CA ASN A 102 2.74 -11.95 2.11
C ASN A 102 3.26 -11.07 3.25
N ALA A 103 2.56 -10.01 3.60
CA ALA A 103 2.91 -9.12 4.70
C ALA A 103 2.89 -9.83 6.06
N ARG A 104 1.96 -10.76 6.28
CA ARG A 104 1.89 -11.60 7.49
C ARG A 104 3.06 -12.58 7.63
N VAL A 105 3.75 -12.92 6.53
CA VAL A 105 5.01 -13.67 6.57
C VAL A 105 6.17 -12.77 7.02
N VAL A 106 6.13 -11.49 6.64
CA VAL A 106 7.20 -10.53 6.92
C VAL A 106 7.20 -10.04 8.36
N ALA A 107 6.02 -9.79 8.94
CA ALA A 107 5.88 -9.25 10.30
C ALA A 107 4.53 -9.56 10.93
N ASP A 108 4.47 -9.49 12.26
CA ASP A 108 3.22 -9.40 12.99
C ASP A 108 2.57 -8.03 12.70
N LEU A 109 1.32 -8.06 12.22
CA LEU A 109 0.56 -6.88 11.84
C LEU A 109 -0.52 -6.55 12.87
N SER A 110 -0.68 -5.26 13.15
CA SER A 110 -1.83 -4.72 13.87
C SER A 110 -3.07 -4.68 12.98
N GLU A 111 -4.26 -4.59 13.59
CA GLU A 111 -5.53 -4.46 12.85
C GLU A 111 -5.56 -3.26 11.90
N VAL A 112 -4.87 -2.17 12.27
CA VAL A 112 -4.77 -0.97 11.42
C VAL A 112 -3.91 -1.26 10.19
N GLU A 113 -2.78 -1.94 10.36
CA GLU A 113 -1.89 -2.31 9.26
C GLU A 113 -2.55 -3.30 8.31
N GLU A 114 -3.26 -4.31 8.83
CA GLU A 114 -3.99 -5.26 8.00
C GLU A 114 -5.10 -4.58 7.18
N ASP A 115 -5.88 -3.67 7.77
CA ASP A 115 -6.92 -2.93 7.06
C ASP A 115 -6.33 -1.99 6.00
N ILE A 116 -5.20 -1.32 6.30
CA ILE A 116 -4.47 -0.52 5.31
C ILE A 116 -4.14 -1.39 4.10
N ILE A 117 -3.46 -2.52 4.30
CA ILE A 117 -3.00 -3.38 3.19
C ILE A 117 -4.19 -3.96 2.44
N LEU A 118 -5.22 -4.44 3.13
CA LEU A 118 -6.36 -5.08 2.48
C LEU A 118 -7.24 -4.09 1.70
N LYS A 119 -7.34 -2.83 2.17
CA LYS A 119 -8.31 -1.85 1.68
C LYS A 119 -7.67 -0.69 0.93
N HIS A 120 -6.36 -0.68 0.71
CA HIS A 120 -5.68 0.42 0.00
C HIS A 120 -6.22 0.65 -1.42
N MET A 121 -6.91 -0.33 -2.01
CA MET A 121 -7.60 -0.23 -3.30
C MET A 121 -9.03 0.28 -3.22
N TRP A 122 -9.44 0.89 -2.10
CA TRP A 122 -10.71 1.59 -2.04
C TRP A 122 -10.78 2.67 -3.14
N LEU A 123 -11.98 2.87 -3.70
CA LEU A 123 -12.31 3.52 -4.99
C LEU A 123 -12.15 2.63 -6.25
N ALA A 124 -11.31 1.60 -6.21
CA ALA A 124 -11.24 0.56 -7.24
C ALA A 124 -11.95 -0.74 -6.80
N THR A 125 -12.17 -0.89 -5.50
CA THR A 125 -12.88 -2.02 -4.88
C THR A 125 -14.01 -1.48 -3.98
N PRO A 126 -15.08 -2.27 -3.77
CA PRO A 126 -16.25 -1.82 -2.99
C PRO A 126 -16.00 -1.78 -1.48
N ASN A 127 -14.90 -2.37 -1.02
CA ASN A 127 -14.63 -2.57 0.40
C ASN A 127 -14.14 -1.27 1.02
N PHE A 128 -14.91 -0.76 1.98
CA PHE A 128 -14.57 0.49 2.65
C PHE A 128 -13.48 0.28 3.70
N PRO A 129 -12.49 1.19 3.78
CA PRO A 129 -11.52 1.19 4.86
C PRO A 129 -12.18 1.50 6.21
N ARG A 130 -11.72 0.84 7.27
CA ARG A 130 -12.24 1.03 8.63
C ARG A 130 -11.49 2.14 9.37
N TYR A 131 -10.19 2.23 9.14
CA TYR A 131 -9.31 3.18 9.85
C TYR A 131 -9.01 4.42 9.01
N LYS A 132 -8.88 5.56 9.68
CA LYS A 132 -8.52 6.85 9.03
C LYS A 132 -7.16 6.77 8.33
N GLU A 133 -6.24 5.98 8.87
CA GLU A 133 -4.92 5.67 8.31
C GLU A 133 -5.02 4.95 6.95
N SER A 134 -5.97 4.02 6.81
CA SER A 134 -6.23 3.31 5.54
C SER A 134 -6.64 4.27 4.41
N TYR A 135 -7.40 5.32 4.73
CA TYR A 135 -7.71 6.37 3.77
C TYR A 135 -6.50 7.23 3.39
N VAL A 136 -5.54 7.42 4.30
CA VAL A 136 -4.28 8.12 3.99
C VAL A 136 -3.49 7.33 2.96
N VAL A 137 -3.24 6.05 3.22
CA VAL A 137 -2.44 5.20 2.33
C VAL A 137 -3.14 5.00 0.99
N THR A 138 -4.47 4.78 1.00
CA THR A 138 -5.27 4.75 -0.23
C THR A 138 -5.04 6.02 -1.06
N PHE A 139 -5.19 7.21 -0.46
CA PHE A 139 -5.03 8.45 -1.19
C PHE A 139 -3.61 8.63 -1.74
N VAL A 140 -2.60 8.39 -0.90
CA VAL A 140 -1.19 8.61 -1.24
C VAL A 140 -0.74 7.67 -2.36
N ASP A 141 -1.15 6.41 -2.33
CA ASP A 141 -0.91 5.43 -3.39
C ASP A 141 -1.41 5.93 -4.76
N LYS A 142 -2.69 6.32 -4.83
CA LYS A 142 -3.28 6.83 -6.08
C LYS A 142 -2.65 8.16 -6.51
N TYR A 143 -2.26 9.01 -5.56
CA TYR A 143 -1.59 10.27 -5.84
C TYR A 143 -0.23 10.05 -6.50
N ILE A 144 0.60 9.16 -5.94
CA ILE A 144 1.92 8.83 -6.48
C ILE A 144 1.79 8.15 -7.84
N ALA A 145 0.89 7.17 -7.99
CA ALA A 145 0.63 6.52 -9.26
C ALA A 145 0.24 7.51 -10.37
N THR A 146 -0.57 8.52 -10.03
CA THR A 146 -0.98 9.56 -10.97
C THR A 146 0.15 10.51 -11.32
N GLU A 147 0.94 10.96 -10.35
CA GLU A 147 2.08 11.86 -10.61
C GLU A 147 3.16 11.15 -11.44
N ASP A 148 3.45 9.87 -11.20
CA ASP A 148 4.39 9.10 -12.02
C ASP A 148 3.94 9.02 -13.49
N PHE A 149 2.63 8.80 -13.71
CA PHE A 149 2.06 8.78 -15.06
C PHE A 149 2.15 10.13 -15.76
N VAL A 150 1.93 11.24 -15.04
CA VAL A 150 1.83 12.59 -15.63
C VAL A 150 3.21 13.25 -15.78
N LYS A 151 4.11 13.09 -14.80
CA LYS A 151 5.45 13.69 -14.75
C LYS A 151 6.42 12.78 -13.98
N PRO A 152 7.11 11.86 -14.67
CA PRO A 152 7.98 10.88 -14.04
C PRO A 152 9.25 11.52 -13.49
N SER A 153 9.17 12.06 -12.26
CA SER A 153 10.30 12.57 -11.50
C SER A 153 9.91 12.76 -10.04
N LEU A 154 10.67 12.16 -9.14
CA LEU A 154 10.50 12.30 -7.69
C LEU A 154 10.63 13.75 -7.23
N ALA A 155 11.36 14.60 -7.97
CA ALA A 155 11.56 16.01 -7.65
C ALA A 155 10.28 16.85 -7.73
N ASN A 156 9.21 16.33 -8.35
CA ASN A 156 7.95 17.04 -8.50
C ASN A 156 6.96 16.82 -7.36
N LEU A 157 7.23 15.84 -6.46
CA LEU A 157 6.36 15.55 -5.33
C LEU A 157 6.40 16.68 -4.30
N SER A 158 5.28 17.41 -4.19
CA SER A 158 5.13 18.50 -3.23
C SER A 158 4.18 18.10 -2.12
N GLN A 159 4.71 17.90 -0.91
CA GLN A 159 3.90 17.58 0.28
C GLN A 159 2.78 18.59 0.50
N LYS A 160 3.02 19.90 0.25
CA LYS A 160 1.99 20.95 0.38
C LYS A 160 0.84 20.77 -0.62
N LYS A 161 1.14 20.42 -1.88
CA LYS A 161 0.11 20.15 -2.90
C LYS A 161 -0.66 18.88 -2.53
N MET A 162 0.04 17.82 -2.16
CA MET A 162 -0.55 16.56 -1.72
C MET A 162 -1.49 16.77 -0.53
N MET A 163 -1.09 17.52 0.50
CA MET A 163 -1.94 17.84 1.66
C MET A 163 -3.17 18.65 1.28
N LYS A 164 -3.07 19.58 0.32
CA LYS A 164 -4.25 20.31 -0.18
C LYS A 164 -5.24 19.35 -0.86
N SER A 165 -4.75 18.45 -1.71
CA SER A 165 -5.55 17.43 -2.38
C SER A 165 -6.16 16.43 -1.40
N PHE A 166 -5.40 16.01 -0.39
CA PHE A 166 -5.86 15.12 0.67
C PHE A 166 -7.03 15.74 1.46
N ARG A 167 -6.96 17.02 1.82
CA ARG A 167 -8.07 17.72 2.49
C ARG A 167 -9.35 17.73 1.65
N TYR A 168 -9.22 17.90 0.34
CA TYR A 168 -10.35 17.82 -0.58
C TYR A 168 -10.93 16.40 -0.64
N PHE A 169 -10.06 15.39 -0.78
CA PHE A 169 -10.41 13.97 -0.75
C PHE A 169 -11.18 13.59 0.52
N VAL A 170 -10.69 14.02 1.69
CA VAL A 170 -11.35 13.77 2.99
C VAL A 170 -12.74 14.38 3.02
N GLY A 171 -12.87 15.66 2.63
CA GLY A 171 -14.16 16.36 2.64
C GLY A 171 -15.19 15.79 1.67
N LYS A 172 -14.75 15.25 0.53
CA LYS A 172 -15.65 14.79 -0.54
C LYS A 172 -15.95 13.30 -0.49
N LEU A 173 -15.01 12.47 -0.05
CA LEU A 173 -15.12 11.01 -0.16
C LEU A 173 -15.08 10.33 1.22
N VAL A 174 -14.15 10.72 2.10
CA VAL A 174 -13.97 10.02 3.39
C VAL A 174 -15.09 10.32 4.37
N ILE A 175 -15.45 11.59 4.60
CA ILE A 175 -16.54 11.94 5.54
C ILE A 175 -17.87 11.26 5.15
N PRO A 176 -18.30 11.29 3.87
CA PRO A 176 -19.49 10.54 3.46
C PRO A 176 -19.37 9.01 3.61
N ALA A 177 -18.18 8.45 3.41
CA ALA A 177 -17.94 7.01 3.54
C ALA A 177 -17.99 6.54 5.00
N LEU A 178 -17.39 7.32 5.92
CA LEU A 178 -17.43 7.03 7.37
C LEU A 178 -18.85 7.03 7.92
N ALA A 179 -19.74 7.87 7.39
CA ALA A 179 -21.15 7.87 7.76
C ALA A 179 -21.90 6.58 7.38
N ARG A 180 -21.33 5.75 6.49
CA ARG A 180 -21.94 4.51 5.98
C ARG A 180 -21.36 3.22 6.59
N THR A 181 -20.26 3.32 7.31
CA THR A 181 -19.37 2.17 7.61
C THR A 181 -19.26 1.84 9.10
N SER A 182 -20.11 2.41 9.95
CA SER A 182 -20.06 2.13 11.39
C SER A 182 -20.17 0.62 11.68
N ASN A 183 -19.09 0.04 12.23
CA ASN A 183 -18.98 -1.32 12.78
C ASN A 183 -18.93 -2.52 11.80
N GLN A 184 -18.41 -2.38 10.58
CA GLN A 184 -18.11 -3.58 9.79
C GLN A 184 -16.74 -4.18 10.18
N GLU A 185 -16.76 -5.34 10.84
CA GLU A 185 -15.61 -6.25 10.88
C GLU A 185 -15.35 -6.85 9.49
N VAL A 186 -14.14 -7.36 9.25
CA VAL A 186 -13.84 -8.15 8.04
C VAL A 186 -14.88 -9.27 7.95
N SER A 187 -15.65 -9.29 6.86
CA SER A 187 -16.77 -10.22 6.73
C SER A 187 -16.26 -11.67 6.66
N LEU A 188 -17.11 -12.64 7.00
CA LEU A 188 -16.79 -14.06 6.82
C LEU A 188 -16.45 -14.37 5.35
N GLU A 189 -17.18 -13.77 4.42
CA GLU A 189 -16.91 -13.87 2.98
C GLU A 189 -15.50 -13.37 2.62
N GLU A 190 -15.04 -12.25 3.18
CA GLU A 190 -13.68 -11.76 2.94
C GLU A 190 -12.60 -12.69 3.52
N LYS A 191 -12.88 -13.33 4.66
CA LYS A 191 -11.98 -14.34 5.25
C LYS A 191 -11.92 -15.61 4.41
N GLU A 192 -13.06 -16.08 3.92
CA GLU A 192 -13.15 -17.23 3.02
C GLU A 192 -12.40 -16.94 1.71
N GLU A 193 -12.56 -15.74 1.14
CA GLU A 193 -11.83 -15.34 -0.06
C GLU A 193 -10.31 -15.24 0.15
N LEU A 194 -9.84 -14.91 1.36
CA LEU A 194 -8.41 -14.93 1.68
C LEU A 194 -7.86 -16.37 1.69
N VAL A 195 -8.64 -17.32 2.23
CA VAL A 195 -8.27 -18.74 2.25
C VAL A 195 -8.25 -19.31 0.83
N GLU A 196 -9.30 -19.04 0.02
CA GLU A 196 -9.34 -19.49 -1.37
C GLU A 196 -8.15 -18.98 -2.20
N ILE A 197 -7.76 -17.71 -2.01
CA ILE A 197 -6.60 -17.14 -2.72
C ILE A 197 -5.29 -17.76 -2.25
N GLN A 198 -5.14 -18.04 -0.96
CA GLN A 198 -3.96 -18.74 -0.45
C GLN A 198 -3.85 -20.14 -1.10
N GLU A 199 -4.96 -20.88 -1.18
CA GLU A 199 -4.98 -22.20 -1.79
C GLU A 199 -4.64 -22.15 -3.30
N GLU A 200 -5.15 -21.16 -4.02
CA GLU A 200 -4.84 -20.95 -5.45
C GLU A 200 -3.35 -20.61 -5.66
N ILE A 201 -2.77 -19.76 -4.81
CA ILE A 201 -1.33 -19.44 -4.82
C ILE A 201 -0.50 -20.70 -4.64
N ASP A 202 -0.88 -21.55 -3.67
CA ASP A 202 -0.11 -22.74 -3.29
C ASP A 202 -0.23 -23.87 -4.33
N GLN A 203 -1.36 -23.96 -5.04
CA GLN A 203 -1.63 -25.03 -6.03
C GLN A 203 -1.03 -24.75 -7.41
N ASP A 204 -1.16 -23.51 -7.91
CA ASP A 204 -0.77 -23.19 -9.30
C ASP A 204 0.70 -22.77 -9.43
N GLY A 205 1.45 -22.66 -8.32
CA GLY A 205 2.88 -22.36 -8.36
C GLY A 205 3.22 -21.01 -9.01
N ASN A 206 2.24 -20.11 -9.16
CA ASN A 206 2.39 -18.80 -9.80
C ASN A 206 3.20 -17.79 -8.95
N TYR A 207 3.86 -18.28 -7.89
CA TYR A 207 4.78 -17.54 -7.03
C TYR A 207 6.06 -18.37 -6.85
N HIS A 208 6.82 -18.54 -7.93
CA HIS A 208 8.21 -18.98 -7.91
C HIS A 208 9.13 -17.82 -8.28
#